data_AF-A0A7W3PKT0-F1
#
_entry.id   AF-A0A7W3PKT0-F1
#
_cell.length_a   1.000
_cell.length_b   1.000
_cell.length_c   1.000
_cell.angle_alpha   90.00
_cell.angle_beta   90.00
_cell.angle_gamma   90.00
#
_symmetry.space_group_name_H-M   'P 1'
#
loop_
_entity.id
_entity.type
_entity.pdbx_description
1 polymer ?
#
loop_
_entity_poly.entity_id
_entity_poly.type
_entity_poly.pdbx_seq_one_letter_code
_entity_poly.pdbx_strand_id
1 'polypeptide(L)' 'MRTHVAEPRLCPTCSDILRFEILDDERFLVAWSCVNCGLIRTTEPV' A
#
# COMPACT_ATOMS: atom_id res chain seq x y z
N MET A 1 4.73 7.67 23.33
CA MET A 1 5.06 6.96 22.08
C MET A 1 4.31 7.64 20.94
N ARG A 2 4.99 8.41 20.09
CA ARG A 2 4.40 8.81 18.81
C ARG A 2 4.47 7.57 17.94
N THR A 3 3.34 6.91 17.72
CA THR A 3 3.19 6.00 16.60
C THR A 3 3.58 6.82 15.37
N HIS A 4 4.77 6.55 14.81
CA HIS A 4 4.98 6.84 13.40
C HIS A 4 3.82 6.13 12.71
N VAL A 5 2.79 6.88 12.33
CA VAL A 5 1.86 6.43 11.31
C VAL A 5 2.80 6.21 10.15
N ALA A 6 3.27 4.96 9.97
CA ALA A 6 4.14 4.58 8.88
C ALA A 6 3.47 5.21 7.67
N GLU A 7 4.14 6.19 7.05
CA GLU A 7 3.54 6.94 5.97
C GLU A 7 2.93 5.89 5.05
N PRO A 8 1.61 5.87 4.81
CA PRO A 8 0.94 4.70 4.22
C PRO A 8 1.45 4.41 2.81
N ARG A 9 2.25 5.34 2.27
CA ARG A 9 2.97 5.30 1.01
C ARG A 9 4.35 4.64 1.09
N LEU A 10 4.85 4.27 2.27
CA LEU A 10 6.13 3.60 2.44
C LEU A 10 5.93 2.11 2.69
N CYS A 11 6.76 1.31 2.04
CA CYS A 11 6.79 -0.12 2.22
C CYS A 11 7.32 -0.44 3.64
N PRO A 12 6.56 -1.20 4.46
CA PRO A 12 7.04 -1.57 5.81
C PRO A 12 8.26 -2.49 5.79
N THR A 13 8.57 -3.11 4.64
CA THR A 13 9.67 -4.08 4.51
C THR A 13 11.00 -3.42 4.12
N CYS A 14 10.97 -2.44 3.22
CA CYS A 14 12.18 -1.83 2.68
C CYS A 14 12.19 -0.29 2.75
N SER A 15 11.14 0.32 3.30
CA SER A 15 10.96 1.77 3.40
C SER A 15 10.91 2.51 2.05
N ASP A 16 10.79 1.79 0.93
CA ASP A 16 10.64 2.38 -0.40
C ASP A 16 9.20 2.84 -0.66
N ILE A 17 9.01 3.71 -1.65
CA ILE A 17 7.70 4.25 -2.01
C ILE A 17 6.85 3.15 -2.66
N LEU A 18 5.66 2.93 -2.10
CA LEU A 18 4.61 2.10 -2.66
C LEU A 18 3.96 2.80 -3.85
N ARG A 19 3.83 2.08 -4.95
CA ARG A 19 3.05 2.49 -6.12
C ARG A 19 1.58 2.22 -5.85
N PHE A 20 0.76 3.26 -5.98
CA PHE A 20 -0.69 3.17 -5.86
C PHE A 20 -1.32 2.84 -7.22
N GLU A 21 -2.25 1.91 -7.23
CA GLU A 21 -3.00 1.49 -8.41
C GLU A 21 -4.46 1.22 -8.05
N ILE A 22 -5.40 1.67 -8.89
CA ILE A 22 -6.83 1.36 -8.75
C ILE A 22 -7.08 0.09 -9.57
N LEU A 23 -7.51 -0.97 -8.89
CA LEU A 23 -7.82 -2.24 -9.56
C LEU A 23 -9.29 -2.29 -10.01
N ASP A 24 -10.19 -1.78 -9.17
CA ASP A 24 -11.63 -1.71 -9.45
C ASP A 24 -12.21 -0.53 -8.66
N ASP A 25 -12.63 0.53 -9.36
CA ASP A 25 -13.16 1.74 -8.74
C ASP A 25 -14.60 1.56 -8.25
N GLU A 26 -15.41 0.74 -8.94
CA GLU A 26 -16.78 0.43 -8.53
C GLU A 26 -16.82 -0.31 -7.18
N ARG A 27 -15.79 -1.12 -6.92
CA ARG A 27 -15.63 -1.89 -5.68
C ARG A 27 -14.69 -1.25 -4.67
N PHE A 28 -14.21 -0.04 -4.92
CA PHE A 28 -13.21 0.64 -4.07
C PHE A 28 -11.97 -0.23 -3.79
N LEU A 29 -11.58 -1.07 -4.76
CA LEU A 29 -10.43 -1.95 -4.68
C LEU A 29 -9.20 -1.21 -5.21
N VAL A 30 -8.27 -0.93 -4.30
CA VAL A 30 -7.00 -0.30 -4.62
C VAL A 30 -5.85 -1.13 -4.11
N ALA A 31 -4.71 -1.03 -4.79
CA ALA A 31 -3.49 -1.75 -4.50
C ALA A 31 -2.32 -0.79 -4.23
N TRP A 32 -1.45 -1.20 -3.32
CA TRP A 32 -0.15 -0.60 -3.06
C TRP A 32 0.91 -1.65 -3.29
N SER A 33 1.72 -1.46 -4.33
CA SER A 33 2.79 -2.39 -4.72
C SER A 33 4.16 -1.77 -4.49
N CYS A 34 5.07 -2.51 -3.86
CA CYS A 34 6.47 -2.14 -3.78
C CYS A 34 7.23 -2.78 -4.93
N VAL A 35 7.78 -1.97 -5.83
CA VAL A 35 8.56 -2.47 -6.98
C VAL A 35 9.93 -3.02 -6.57
N ASN A 36 10.44 -2.65 -5.40
CA ASN A 36 11.76 -3.07 -4.93
C ASN A 36 11.74 -4.43 -4.23
N CYS A 37 10.73 -4.72 -3.41
CA CYS A 37 10.65 -5.99 -2.67
C CYS A 37 9.48 -6.90 -3.07
N GLY A 38 8.57 -6.44 -3.95
CA GLY A 38 7.43 -7.21 -4.42
C GLY A 38 6.25 -7.29 -3.45
N LEU A 39 6.25 -6.51 -2.35
CA LEU A 39 5.11 -6.45 -1.43
C LEU A 39 3.88 -5.87 -2.14
N ILE A 40 2.72 -6.53 -2.01
CA ILE A 40 1.44 -6.02 -2.50
C ILE A 40 0.46 -5.96 -1.32
N ARG A 41 -0.22 -4.82 -1.17
CA ARG A 41 -1.32 -4.62 -0.20
C ARG A 41 -2.56 -4.19 -0.96
N THR A 42 -3.70 -4.81 -0.70
CA THR A 42 -4.99 -4.43 -1.28
C THR A 42 -5.96 -4.00 -0.20
N THR A 43 -6.89 -3.09 -0.51
CA THR A 43 -8.06 -2.85 0.34
C THR A 43 -9.13 -3.87 0.00
N GLU A 44 -9.25 -4.93 0.81
CA GLU A 44 -10.41 -5.82 0.68
C GLU A 44 -11.63 -5.15 1.31
N PRO A 45 -12.77 -5.05 0.59
CA PRO A 45 -14.01 -4.56 1.17
C PRO A 45 -14.54 -5.59 2.19
N VAL A 46 -14.83 -5.14 3.41
CA VAL A 46 -15.45 -5.93 4.50
C VAL A 46 -16.97 -5.98 4.38
#